data_AF-A0A060ZDE5-F1
#
_entry.id   AF-A0A060ZDE5-F1
#
_cell.length_a   1.000
_cell.length_b   1.000
_cell.length_c   1.000
_cell.angle_alpha   90.00
_cell.angle_beta   90.00
_cell.angle_gamma   90.00
#
_symmetry.space_group_name_H-M   'P 1'
#
loop_
_entity.id
_entity.type
_entity.pdbx_description
1 polymer ?
#
loop_
_entity_poly.entity_id
_entity_poly.type
_entity_poly.pdbx_seq_one_letter_code
_entity_poly.pdbx_strand_id
1 'polypeptide(L)'
;MTGVDHAAQLARLGEEAPVRVSECLDVCDQANVIVVQPSAAGRAAGGRPVWLGLVNDPDATEDIVAWVRAGGPGVAPLPDILDLYAFSPRGSASAEMSPDGR
;
A
#
# COMPACT_ATOMS: atom_id res chain seq x y z
N MET A 1 -17.84 -16.66 -8.46
CA MET A 1 -16.93 -15.57 -8.06
C MET A 1 -15.57 -16.23 -7.88
N THR A 2 -14.65 -16.06 -8.82
CA THR A 2 -13.26 -16.50 -8.63
C THR A 2 -12.66 -15.56 -7.60
N GLY A 3 -12.11 -16.09 -6.51
CA GLY A 3 -11.46 -15.28 -5.48
C GLY A 3 -10.27 -14.50 -6.04
N VAL A 4 -9.83 -13.48 -5.31
CA VAL A 4 -8.61 -12.73 -5.63
C VAL A 4 -7.40 -13.67 -5.50
N ASP A 5 -6.57 -13.73 -6.53
CA ASP A 5 -5.30 -14.47 -6.47
C ASP A 5 -4.22 -13.60 -5.80
N HIS A 6 -4.20 -13.66 -4.47
CA HIS A 6 -3.25 -12.90 -3.66
C HIS A 6 -1.80 -13.33 -3.88
N ALA A 7 -1.55 -14.59 -4.30
CA ALA A 7 -0.20 -15.07 -4.56
C ALA A 7 0.35 -14.46 -5.85
N ALA A 8 -0.47 -14.42 -6.90
CA ALA A 8 -0.11 -13.75 -8.16
C ALA A 8 0.10 -12.24 -7.94
N GLN A 9 -0.78 -11.58 -7.18
CA GLN A 9 -0.61 -10.16 -6.85
C GLN A 9 0.69 -9.88 -6.09
N LEU A 10 1.02 -10.69 -5.08
CA LEU A 10 2.26 -10.55 -4.32
C LEU A 10 3.50 -10.76 -5.20
N ALA A 11 3.49 -11.80 -6.05
CA ALA A 11 4.58 -12.06 -6.98
C ALA A 11 4.78 -10.87 -7.92
N ARG A 12 3.69 -10.34 -8.49
CA ARG A 12 3.74 -9.23 -9.42
C ARG A 12 4.27 -7.94 -8.80
N LEU A 13 3.81 -7.58 -7.59
CA LEU A 13 4.34 -6.43 -6.85
C LEU A 13 5.83 -6.62 -6.51
N GLY A 14 6.23 -7.85 -6.19
CA GLY A 14 7.61 -8.22 -5.86
C GLY A 14 8.59 -8.09 -7.03
N GLU A 15 8.12 -8.11 -8.27
CA GLU A 15 8.96 -7.84 -9.45
C GLU A 15 9.37 -6.37 -9.55
N GLU A 16 8.57 -5.45 -9.01
CA GLU A 16 8.82 -4.01 -9.09
C GLU A 16 9.57 -3.47 -7.85
N ALA A 17 9.22 -3.94 -6.65
CA ALA A 17 9.80 -3.43 -5.41
C ALA A 17 9.83 -4.50 -4.30
N PRO A 18 10.66 -4.33 -3.26
CA PRO A 18 10.61 -5.19 -2.09
C PRO A 18 9.24 -5.14 -1.41
N VAL A 19 8.59 -6.31 -1.28
CA VAL A 19 7.28 -6.45 -0.64
C VAL A 19 7.41 -7.23 0.66
N ARG A 20 6.61 -6.83 1.66
CA ARG A 20 6.40 -7.59 2.89
C ARG A 20 4.90 -7.74 3.13
N VAL A 21 4.50 -8.91 3.63
CA VAL A 21 3.13 -9.15 4.07
C VAL A 21 3.01 -8.75 5.54
N SER A 22 1.96 -8.02 5.88
CA SER A 22 1.63 -7.66 7.26
C SER A 22 0.53 -8.58 7.76
N GLU A 23 0.61 -9.01 9.03
CA GLU A 23 -0.41 -9.86 9.65
C GLU A 23 -1.70 -9.09 9.99
N CYS A 24 -1.59 -7.83 10.43
CA CYS A 24 -2.74 -6.96 10.68
C CYS A 24 -2.36 -5.48 10.50
N LEU A 25 -3.29 -4.70 9.95
CA LEU A 25 -3.20 -3.24 9.82
C LEU A 25 -4.37 -2.52 10.54
N ASP A 26 -5.19 -3.25 11.30
CA ASP A 26 -6.37 -2.76 12.04
C ASP A 26 -7.38 -1.98 11.18
N VAL A 27 -7.45 -2.30 9.88
CA VAL A 27 -8.33 -1.68 8.88
C VAL A 27 -9.16 -2.74 8.15
N CYS A 28 -9.79 -3.63 8.92
CA CYS A 28 -10.49 -4.81 8.39
C CYS A 28 -11.54 -4.48 7.32
N ASP A 29 -12.22 -3.32 7.43
CA ASP A 29 -13.24 -2.87 6.47
C ASP A 29 -12.66 -2.45 5.10
N GLN A 30 -11.33 -2.38 4.95
CA GLN A 30 -10.64 -1.94 3.74
C GLN A 30 -10.05 -3.10 2.91
N ALA A 31 -10.21 -4.36 3.32
CA ALA A 31 -9.64 -5.52 2.63
C ALA A 31 -9.78 -5.45 1.09
N ASN A 32 -8.78 -5.68 0.24
CA ASN A 32 -7.35 -5.96 0.37
C ASN A 32 -6.50 -4.68 0.41
N VAL A 33 -5.55 -4.56 1.35
CA VAL A 33 -4.81 -3.32 1.61
C VAL A 33 -3.36 -3.39 1.13
N ILE A 34 -2.93 -2.38 0.37
CA ILE A 34 -1.54 -2.15 -0.02
C ILE A 34 -1.08 -0.80 0.54
N VAL A 35 0.07 -0.79 1.21
CA VAL A 35 0.70 0.43 1.72
C VAL A 35 1.98 0.70 0.95
N VAL A 36 1.99 1.72 0.10
CA VAL A 36 3.17 2.11 -0.66
C VAL A 36 4.01 3.06 0.17
N GLN A 37 5.19 2.59 0.59
CA GLN A 37 6.17 3.41 1.32
C GLN A 37 6.94 4.30 0.34
N PRO A 38 7.22 5.58 0.69
CA PRO A 38 8.04 6.44 -0.15
C PRO A 38 9.46 5.89 -0.29
N SER A 39 10.07 6.11 -1.45
CA SER A 39 11.51 5.86 -1.67
C SER A 39 12.38 6.87 -0.90
N ALA A 40 13.71 6.76 -0.96
CA ALA A 40 14.59 7.77 -0.37
C ALA A 40 14.35 9.16 -1.00
N ALA A 41 14.24 9.22 -2.34
CA ALA A 41 13.89 10.44 -3.05
C ALA A 41 12.49 10.95 -2.67
N GLY A 42 11.51 10.05 -2.58
CA GLY A 42 10.15 10.39 -2.15
C GLY A 42 10.12 11.01 -0.76
N ARG A 43 10.87 10.45 0.21
CA ARG A 43 10.98 11.03 1.56
C ARG A 43 11.65 12.40 1.55
N ALA A 44 12.72 12.56 0.76
CA ALA A 44 13.40 13.86 0.62
C ALA A 44 12.49 14.94 0.03
N ALA A 45 11.57 14.54 -0.86
CA ALA A 45 10.52 15.40 -1.42
C ALA A 45 9.30 15.59 -0.48
N GLY A 46 9.34 15.06 0.75
CA GLY A 46 8.25 15.18 1.72
C GLY A 46 7.14 14.13 1.61
N GLY A 47 7.28 13.15 0.71
CA GLY A 47 6.36 12.04 0.51
C GLY A 47 6.04 11.28 1.80
N ARG A 48 4.78 10.84 1.91
CA ARG A 48 4.24 10.04 3.01
C ARG A 48 3.74 8.70 2.48
N PRO A 49 3.62 7.66 3.33
CA PRO A 49 2.99 6.41 2.92
C PRO A 49 1.58 6.66 2.37
N VAL A 50 1.24 6.01 1.26
CA VAL A 50 -0.10 6.02 0.69
C VAL A 50 -0.76 4.68 0.96
N TRP A 51 -2.00 4.73 1.39
CA TRP A 51 -2.80 3.58 1.79
C TRP A 51 -3.89 3.35 0.77
N LEU A 52 -3.89 2.17 0.17
CA LEU A 52 -4.82 1.76 -0.87
C LEU A 52 -5.61 0.55 -0.36
N GLY A 53 -6.92 0.69 -0.27
CA GLY A 53 -7.84 -0.37 0.17
C GLY A 53 -8.58 -0.97 -1.01
N LEU A 54 -9.27 -2.09 -0.78
CA LEU A 54 -10.13 -2.77 -1.76
C LEU A 54 -9.40 -3.16 -3.06
N VAL A 55 -8.08 -3.37 -3.03
CA VAL A 55 -7.25 -3.66 -4.21
C VAL A 55 -7.41 -5.12 -4.64
N ASN A 56 -8.61 -5.45 -5.11
CA ASN A 56 -9.03 -6.80 -5.48
C ASN A 56 -8.95 -7.04 -7.01
N ASP A 57 -8.71 -5.99 -7.78
CA ASP A 57 -8.62 -6.03 -9.24
C ASP A 57 -7.15 -6.11 -9.70
N PRO A 58 -6.79 -7.01 -10.64
CA PRO A 58 -5.46 -7.03 -11.26
C PRO A 58 -5.07 -5.69 -11.90
N ASP A 59 -6.01 -4.94 -12.49
CA ASP A 59 -5.70 -3.66 -13.14
C ASP A 59 -5.21 -2.63 -12.12
N ALA A 60 -5.83 -2.58 -10.94
CA ALA A 60 -5.37 -1.74 -9.83
C ALA A 60 -3.96 -2.13 -9.35
N THR A 61 -3.60 -3.41 -9.44
CA THR A 61 -2.24 -3.87 -9.12
C THR A 61 -1.23 -3.33 -10.15
N GLU A 62 -1.57 -3.37 -11.44
CA GLU A 62 -0.70 -2.83 -12.49
C GLU A 62 -0.57 -1.30 -12.41
N ASP A 63 -1.64 -0.59 -12.05
CA ASP A 63 -1.59 0.86 -11.81
C ASP A 63 -0.65 1.21 -10.65
N ILE A 64 -0.67 0.42 -9.56
CA ILE A 64 0.28 0.56 -8.45
C ILE A 64 1.71 0.30 -8.92
N VAL A 65 1.93 -0.76 -9.69
CA VAL A 65 3.27 -1.10 -10.22
C VAL A 65 3.79 0.02 -11.12
N ALA A 66 2.96 0.53 -12.04
CA ALA A 66 3.33 1.64 -12.92
C ALA A 66 3.66 2.91 -12.12
N TRP A 67 2.89 3.20 -11.07
CA TRP A 67 3.15 4.36 -10.21
C TRP A 67 4.43 4.21 -9.38
N VAL A 68 4.68 3.02 -8.80
CA VAL A 68 5.92 2.71 -8.08
C VAL A 68 7.12 2.84 -9.01
N ARG A 69 7.02 2.33 -10.24
CA ARG A 69 8.05 2.47 -11.28
C ARG A 69 8.35 3.92 -11.63
N ALA A 70 7.33 4.78 -11.66
CA ALA A 70 7.47 6.22 -11.87
C ALA A 70 8.11 6.96 -10.66
N GLY A 71 8.32 6.26 -9.54
CA GLY A 71 8.97 6.77 -8.34
C GLY A 71 8.09 6.78 -7.09
N GLY A 72 6.78 6.56 -7.25
CA GLY A 72 5.82 6.42 -6.16
C GLY A 72 5.62 7.69 -5.32
N PRO A 73 5.19 7.55 -4.05
CA PRO A 73 4.80 8.68 -3.21
C PRO A 73 5.88 9.76 -3.06
N GLY A 74 5.51 11.01 -3.36
CA GLY A 74 6.39 12.17 -3.28
C GLY A 74 7.29 12.40 -4.50
N VAL A 75 7.40 11.43 -5.42
CA VAL A 75 8.16 11.59 -6.68
C VAL A 75 7.21 11.69 -7.86
N ALA A 76 6.26 10.77 -7.97
CA ALA A 76 5.22 10.77 -8.97
C ALA A 76 3.86 11.13 -8.34
N PRO A 77 3.03 11.96 -9.00
CA PRO A 77 1.67 12.20 -8.53
C PRO A 77 0.90 10.88 -8.44
N LEU A 78 -0.02 10.76 -7.48
CA LEU A 78 -0.92 9.62 -7.41
C LEU A 78 -1.82 9.65 -8.66
N PRO A 79 -1.89 8.58 -9.47
CA PRO A 79 -2.82 8.49 -10.58
C PRO A 79 -4.27 8.62 -10.10
N ASP A 80 -5.10 9.35 -10.85
CA ASP A 80 -6.51 9.58 -10.49
C ASP A 80 -7.29 8.27 -10.26
N ILE A 81 -6.96 7.20 -11.00
CA ILE A 81 -7.59 5.88 -10.80
C ILE A 81 -7.27 5.29 -9.42
N LEU A 82 -6.06 5.53 -8.90
CA LEU A 82 -5.66 5.06 -7.58
C LEU A 82 -6.28 5.88 -6.44
N ASP A 83 -6.76 7.10 -6.71
CA ASP A 83 -7.51 7.90 -5.73
C ASP A 83 -8.81 7.21 -5.30
N LEU A 84 -9.42 6.39 -6.18
CA LEU A 84 -10.60 5.58 -5.85
C LEU A 84 -10.33 4.53 -4.75
N TYR A 85 -9.08 4.12 -4.60
CA TYR A 85 -8.62 3.14 -3.62
C TYR A 85 -8.01 3.82 -2.40
N ALA A 86 -7.70 5.12 -2.49
CA ALA A 86 -6.99 5.84 -1.45
C ALA A 86 -7.86 6.04 -0.20
N PHE A 87 -7.30 5.73 0.96
CA PHE A 87 -7.94 6.02 2.23
C PHE A 87 -6.91 6.50 3.26
N SER A 88 -7.40 7.09 4.36
CA SER A 88 -6.57 7.40 5.51
C SER A 88 -6.94 6.46 6.65
N PRO A 89 -6.02 5.63 7.17
CA PRO A 89 -6.31 4.81 8.33
C PRO A 89 -6.60 5.73 9.52
N ARG A 90 -7.78 5.60 10.11
CA ARG A 90 -8.12 6.29 11.35
C ARG A 90 -7.52 5.46 12.47
N GLY A 91 -6.38 5.87 13.04
CA GLY A 91 -5.88 5.28 14.29
C GLY A 91 -4.46 4.73 14.31
N SER A 92 -3.63 4.90 13.27
CA SER A 92 -2.19 4.65 13.44
C SER A 92 -1.54 5.81 14.22
N ALA A 93 -1.90 5.94 15.50
CA ALA A 93 -0.96 6.50 16.46
C ALA A 93 0.33 5.69 16.30
N SER A 94 1.47 6.40 16.20
CA SER A 94 2.78 5.78 16.37
C SER A 94 2.70 4.84 17.56
N ALA A 95 3.04 3.56 17.36
CA ALA A 95 2.96 2.52 18.36
C ALA A 95 3.24 3.06 19.77
N GLU A 96 2.20 3.17 20.59
CA GLU A 96 2.36 3.24 22.03
C GLU A 96 2.95 1.89 22.41
N MET A 97 4.25 1.91 22.69
CA MET A 97 4.99 0.77 23.20
C MET A 97 4.43 0.49 24.60
N SER A 98 3.41 -0.35 24.69
CA SER A 98 2.92 -0.86 25.97
C SER A 98 4.03 -1.74 26.57
N PRO A 99 4.62 -1.38 27.73
CA PRO A 99 5.32 -2.38 28.51
C PRO A 99 4.26 -3.29 29.14
N ASP A 100 4.54 -4.59 29.13
CA ASP A 100 3.79 -5.66 29.80
C ASP A 100 2.44 -6.12 29.21
N GLY A 101 2.42 -7.42 28.87
CA GLY A 101 1.23 -8.12 28.39
C GLY A 101 1.37 -9.63 28.20
N ARG A 102 2.14 -10.31 29.07
CA ARG A 102 2.35 -11.77 29.23
C ARG A 102 3.40 -12.48 28.36
#